data_AF-A0A5N9GM29-F1
#
_entry.id   AF-A0A5N9GM29-F1
#
_cell.length_a   1.000
_cell.length_b   1.000
_cell.length_c   1.000
_cell.angle_alpha   90.00
_cell.angle_beta   90.00
_cell.angle_gamma   90.00
#
_symmetry.space_group_name_H-M   'P 1'
#
loop_
_entity.id
_entity.type
_entity.pdbx_description
1 polymer ?
#
loop_
_entity_poly.entity_id
_entity_poly.type
_entity_poly.pdbx_seq_one_letter_code
_entity_poly.pdbx_strand_id
1 'polypeptide(L)'
;MKIILAGIEYVGTTTLANLLSDWKKEIMGEPFYMDLIHDHSKLPHTSGHPDDTTLEEQDQILALSPKLKEMYHRYGMYYHVHHYAQEDDLTVGFHIEESIYARRYYNYGLSGDQFDREKVFDQVENRIKQITSDPIIIVHMTASPTVIEKRMEDLSSDPAHSNSPLTQADIPEVLSEYERLVEKSTIGPVIKVDTSNENPNQTLNRVTSLLEQYFTESDRDRISAFKV
;
A
#
# COMPACT_ATOMS: atom_id res chain seq x y z
N MET A 1 15.04 1.66 -4.86
CA MET A 1 13.69 2.20 -5.14
C MET A 1 12.77 1.99 -3.94
N LYS A 2 12.21 3.06 -3.37
CA LYS A 2 11.23 2.96 -2.29
C LYS A 2 9.84 3.27 -2.85
N ILE A 3 8.91 2.32 -2.78
CA ILE A 3 7.60 2.40 -3.44
C ILE A 3 6.48 2.19 -2.41
N ILE A 4 5.48 3.07 -2.45
CA ILE A 4 4.20 2.87 -1.76
C ILE A 4 3.11 2.74 -2.83
N LEU A 5 2.47 1.57 -2.92
CA LEU A 5 1.26 1.40 -3.74
C LEU A 5 0.05 1.85 -2.93
N ALA A 6 -0.71 2.82 -3.45
CA ALA A 6 -1.89 3.35 -2.79
C ALA A 6 -3.10 3.31 -3.73
N GLY A 7 -4.21 2.78 -3.26
CA GLY A 7 -5.49 2.80 -3.98
C GLY A 7 -6.50 1.88 -3.32
N ILE A 8 -7.77 2.11 -3.63
CA ILE A 8 -8.91 1.34 -3.10
C ILE A 8 -8.74 -0.16 -3.35
N GLU A 9 -9.31 -1.00 -2.48
CA GLU A 9 -9.46 -2.43 -2.78
C GLU A 9 -10.04 -2.67 -4.18
N TYR A 10 -9.67 -3.80 -4.78
CA TYR A 10 -10.04 -4.16 -6.16
C TYR A 10 -9.40 -3.28 -7.26
N VAL A 11 -8.54 -2.32 -6.93
CA VAL A 11 -7.79 -1.56 -7.96
C VAL A 11 -6.59 -2.31 -8.54
N GLY A 12 -6.16 -3.41 -7.89
CA GLY A 12 -5.08 -4.29 -8.33
C GLY A 12 -3.72 -4.05 -7.68
N THR A 13 -3.67 -3.44 -6.49
CA THR A 13 -2.42 -3.17 -5.75
C THR A 13 -1.62 -4.45 -5.45
N THR A 14 -2.26 -5.50 -4.92
CA THR A 14 -1.60 -6.80 -4.67
C THR A 14 -1.03 -7.41 -5.95
N THR A 15 -1.79 -7.37 -7.05
CA THR A 15 -1.32 -7.88 -8.34
C THR A 15 -0.09 -7.09 -8.83
N LEU A 16 -0.13 -5.77 -8.78
CA LEU A 16 1.00 -4.94 -9.20
C LEU A 16 2.21 -5.11 -8.28
N ALA A 17 2.02 -5.28 -6.97
CA ALA A 17 3.10 -5.49 -6.02
C ALA A 17 3.91 -6.76 -6.34
N ASN A 18 3.22 -7.88 -6.61
CA ASN A 18 3.86 -9.13 -7.00
C ASN A 18 4.62 -8.97 -8.32
N LEU A 19 3.98 -8.36 -9.33
CA LEU A 19 4.61 -8.09 -10.62
C LEU A 19 5.84 -7.16 -10.50
N LEU A 20 5.80 -6.16 -9.63
CA LEU A 20 6.95 -5.28 -9.36
C LEU A 20 8.08 -6.03 -8.66
N SER A 21 7.76 -6.93 -7.71
CA SER A 21 8.75 -7.75 -7.03
C SER A 21 9.51 -8.65 -8.01
N ASP A 22 8.78 -9.33 -8.91
CA ASP A 22 9.36 -10.15 -9.96
C ASP A 22 10.16 -9.31 -10.95
N TRP A 23 9.59 -8.19 -11.42
CA TRP A 23 10.26 -7.27 -12.33
C TRP A 23 11.59 -6.75 -11.76
N LYS A 24 11.66 -6.38 -10.47
CA LYS A 24 12.91 -5.92 -9.86
C LYS A 24 13.98 -7.01 -9.94
N LYS A 25 13.64 -8.27 -9.61
CA LYS A 25 14.55 -9.41 -9.73
C LYS A 25 15.06 -9.57 -11.15
N GLU A 26 14.20 -9.39 -12.16
CA GLU A 26 14.58 -9.49 -13.57
C GLU A 26 15.51 -8.37 -14.05
N ILE A 27 15.46 -7.17 -13.46
CA ILE A 27 16.26 -6.02 -13.94
C ILE A 27 17.49 -5.70 -13.09
N MET A 28 17.50 -6.13 -11.82
CA MET A 28 18.58 -5.86 -10.86
C MET A 28 19.24 -7.14 -10.32
N GLY A 29 18.66 -8.33 -10.57
CA GLY A 29 19.19 -9.60 -10.05
C GLY A 29 18.94 -9.83 -8.56
N GLU A 30 18.18 -8.96 -7.90
CA GLU A 30 17.91 -9.01 -6.46
C GLU A 30 16.47 -8.58 -6.13
N PRO A 31 15.88 -9.13 -5.06
CA PRO A 31 14.55 -8.74 -4.62
C PRO A 31 14.55 -7.39 -3.92
N PHE A 32 13.36 -6.83 -3.65
CA PHE A 32 13.23 -5.76 -2.65
C PHE A 32 13.76 -6.22 -1.28
N TYR A 33 14.00 -5.28 -0.39
CA TYR A 33 14.51 -5.51 0.95
C TYR A 33 13.83 -6.72 1.62
N MET A 34 14.65 -7.66 2.11
CA MET A 34 14.25 -8.93 2.73
C MET A 34 13.49 -9.94 1.83
N ASP A 35 13.36 -9.68 0.53
CA ASP A 35 12.47 -10.44 -0.37
C ASP A 35 11.00 -10.38 0.04
N LEU A 36 10.57 -9.22 0.56
CA LEU A 36 9.23 -9.00 1.11
C LEU A 36 8.46 -7.90 0.38
N ILE A 37 7.13 -8.03 0.40
CA ILE A 37 6.18 -7.01 -0.03
C ILE A 37 5.44 -6.55 1.23
N HIS A 38 5.73 -5.40 1.82
CA HIS A 38 5.08 -4.97 3.06
C HIS A 38 3.61 -4.56 2.83
N ASP A 39 2.70 -5.53 2.71
CA ASP A 39 1.27 -5.37 2.38
C ASP A 39 0.31 -5.65 3.54
N HIS A 40 0.85 -5.97 4.72
CA HIS A 40 0.11 -6.33 5.92
C HIS A 40 -0.26 -5.10 6.77
N SER A 41 -0.65 -4.02 6.09
CA SER A 41 -1.15 -2.77 6.68
C SER A 41 -2.67 -2.68 6.59
N LYS A 42 -3.37 -3.81 6.42
CA LYS A 42 -4.81 -3.87 6.21
C LYS A 42 -5.43 -4.92 7.10
N LEU A 43 -6.37 -4.56 7.97
CA LEU A 43 -7.07 -5.53 8.78
C LEU A 43 -8.00 -6.41 7.92
N PRO A 44 -8.06 -7.74 8.17
CA PRO A 44 -7.33 -8.49 9.19
C PRO A 44 -5.99 -9.11 8.72
N HIS A 45 -5.53 -8.79 7.52
CA HIS A 45 -4.29 -9.28 6.92
C HIS A 45 -3.06 -8.60 7.52
N THR A 46 -2.61 -9.08 8.67
CA THR A 46 -1.55 -8.44 9.47
C THR A 46 -0.38 -9.34 9.85
N SER A 47 -0.39 -10.64 9.53
CA SER A 47 0.65 -11.60 9.96
C SER A 47 2.01 -11.36 9.26
N GLY A 48 2.00 -10.86 8.03
CA GLY A 48 3.22 -10.51 7.30
C GLY A 48 3.60 -11.55 6.25
N HIS A 49 4.81 -12.14 6.34
CA HIS A 49 5.40 -12.94 5.26
C HIS A 49 5.85 -14.33 5.71
N PRO A 50 5.05 -15.39 5.43
CA PRO A 50 3.76 -15.36 4.73
C PRO A 50 2.61 -14.82 5.61
N ASP A 51 1.52 -14.37 5.00
CA ASP A 51 0.26 -14.21 5.72
C ASP A 51 -0.39 -15.59 5.86
N ASP A 52 -0.10 -16.24 6.99
CA ASP A 52 -0.65 -17.54 7.37
C ASP A 52 -1.86 -17.45 8.31
N THR A 53 -2.43 -16.24 8.47
CA THR A 53 -3.60 -16.00 9.33
C THR A 53 -4.80 -16.78 8.81
N THR A 54 -5.31 -17.72 9.60
CA THR A 54 -6.53 -18.48 9.29
C THR A 54 -7.76 -17.57 9.31
N LEU A 55 -8.87 -18.01 8.69
CA LEU A 55 -10.14 -17.26 8.76
C LEU A 55 -10.61 -17.05 10.21
N GLU A 56 -10.37 -18.02 11.10
CA GLU A 56 -10.69 -17.88 12.52
C GLU A 56 -9.84 -16.80 13.20
N GLU A 57 -8.54 -16.76 12.92
CA GLU A 57 -7.65 -15.72 13.46
C GLU A 57 -7.99 -14.33 12.88
N GLN A 58 -8.37 -14.27 11.60
CA GLN A 58 -8.86 -13.05 10.99
C GLN A 58 -10.13 -12.54 11.70
N ASP A 59 -11.08 -13.43 12.00
CA ASP A 59 -12.28 -13.11 12.78
C ASP A 59 -11.92 -12.61 14.19
N GLN A 60 -10.92 -13.22 14.83
CA GLN A 60 -10.42 -12.78 16.14
C GLN A 60 -9.82 -11.37 16.08
N ILE A 61 -9.05 -11.06 15.04
CA ILE A 61 -8.49 -9.71 14.79
C ILE A 61 -9.63 -8.71 14.56
N LEU A 62 -10.64 -9.07 13.75
CA LEU A 62 -11.82 -8.25 13.50
C LEU A 62 -12.71 -8.10 14.75
N ALA A 63 -12.69 -9.04 15.68
CA ALA A 63 -13.44 -8.97 16.94
C ALA A 63 -12.77 -8.07 17.99
N LEU A 64 -11.51 -7.65 17.80
CA LEU A 64 -10.82 -6.75 18.71
C LEU A 64 -11.59 -5.44 18.91
N SER A 65 -11.58 -4.91 20.13
CA SER A 65 -12.11 -3.56 20.39
C SER A 65 -11.37 -2.50 19.55
N PRO A 66 -11.99 -1.35 19.22
CA PRO A 66 -11.33 -0.29 18.45
C PRO A 66 -9.97 0.13 19.04
N LYS A 67 -9.86 0.20 20.37
CA LYS A 67 -8.58 0.49 21.06
C LYS A 67 -7.49 -0.55 20.76
N LEU A 68 -7.85 -1.83 20.74
CA LEU A 68 -6.89 -2.90 20.50
C LEU A 68 -6.49 -2.96 19.01
N LYS A 69 -7.45 -2.79 18.09
CA LYS A 69 -7.15 -2.64 16.65
C LYS A 69 -6.20 -1.47 16.41
N GLU A 70 -6.50 -0.29 16.96
CA GLU A 70 -5.68 0.92 16.86
C GLU A 70 -4.25 0.64 17.30
N MET A 71 -4.09 0.05 18.49
CA MET A 71 -2.80 -0.20 19.10
C MET A 71 -1.97 -1.18 18.26
N TYR A 72 -2.61 -2.27 17.82
CA TYR A 72 -1.99 -3.30 17.01
C TYR A 72 -1.51 -2.73 15.65
N HIS A 73 -2.36 -2.00 14.95
CA HIS A 73 -2.00 -1.39 13.66
C HIS A 73 -0.97 -0.27 13.80
N ARG A 74 -1.07 0.60 14.83
CA ARG A 74 -0.10 1.68 15.05
C ARG A 74 1.30 1.12 15.32
N TYR A 75 1.41 0.01 16.07
CA TYR A 75 2.71 -0.63 16.29
C TYR A 75 3.29 -1.22 15.01
N GLY A 76 2.47 -1.92 14.21
CA GLY A 76 2.90 -2.43 12.90
C GLY A 76 3.38 -1.29 11.99
N MET A 77 2.60 -0.22 11.87
CA MET A 77 2.98 0.94 11.08
C MET A 77 4.32 1.55 11.54
N TYR A 78 4.50 1.78 12.85
CA TYR A 78 5.75 2.36 13.39
C TYR A 78 6.96 1.44 13.22
N TYR A 79 6.76 0.12 13.23
CA TYR A 79 7.79 -0.85 12.91
C TYR A 79 8.27 -0.67 11.46
N HIS A 80 7.36 -0.64 10.49
CA HIS A 80 7.70 -0.49 9.06
C HIS A 80 8.32 0.84 8.67
N VAL A 81 8.10 1.92 9.44
CA VAL A 81 8.76 3.20 9.18
C VAL A 81 10.29 3.08 9.11
N HIS A 82 10.89 2.13 9.84
CA HIS A 82 12.34 1.92 9.83
C HIS A 82 12.86 1.26 8.55
N HIS A 83 11.99 0.60 7.76
CA HIS A 83 12.39 -0.02 6.50
C HIS A 83 12.84 1.01 5.46
N TYR A 84 12.33 2.25 5.55
CA TYR A 84 12.76 3.36 4.69
C TYR A 84 14.22 3.80 4.91
N ALA A 85 14.94 3.24 5.90
CA ALA A 85 16.39 3.41 6.03
C ALA A 85 17.19 2.58 5.00
N GLN A 86 16.55 1.57 4.39
CA GLN A 86 17.17 0.69 3.40
C GLN A 86 17.19 1.35 2.02
N GLU A 87 17.95 0.82 1.07
CA GLU A 87 18.06 1.42 -0.28
C GLU A 87 16.76 1.26 -1.10
N ASP A 88 15.98 0.23 -0.80
CA ASP A 88 14.68 -0.03 -1.40
C ASP A 88 13.66 -0.57 -0.40
N ASP A 89 12.39 -0.45 -0.77
CA ASP A 89 11.26 -0.99 -0.03
C ASP A 89 10.04 -1.04 -0.97
N LEU A 90 9.18 -2.04 -0.80
CA LEU A 90 7.90 -2.13 -1.49
C LEU A 90 6.79 -2.31 -0.44
N THR A 91 5.96 -1.29 -0.29
CA THR A 91 4.87 -1.25 0.68
C THR A 91 3.51 -1.08 -0.04
N VAL A 92 2.44 -1.68 0.50
CA VAL A 92 1.06 -1.51 0.01
C VAL A 92 0.20 -0.84 1.09
N GLY A 93 -0.53 0.21 0.70
CA GLY A 93 -1.51 0.94 1.52
C GLY A 93 -0.90 1.86 2.58
N PHE A 94 -0.15 1.28 3.52
CA PHE A 94 0.51 1.95 4.65
C PHE A 94 -0.32 3.03 5.35
N HIS A 95 0.31 4.17 5.73
CA HIS A 95 -0.34 5.28 6.42
C HIS A 95 -1.45 5.95 5.61
N ILE A 96 -1.41 5.84 4.27
CA ILE A 96 -2.45 6.38 3.38
C ILE A 96 -3.74 5.59 3.57
N GLU A 97 -3.69 4.26 3.38
CA GLU A 97 -4.85 3.38 3.53
C GLU A 97 -5.37 3.35 4.96
N GLU A 98 -4.46 3.25 5.94
CA GLU A 98 -4.81 3.25 7.36
C GLU A 98 -5.61 4.49 7.75
N SER A 99 -5.29 5.65 7.15
CA SER A 99 -6.01 6.90 7.43
C SER A 99 -7.45 6.89 6.93
N ILE A 100 -7.79 6.03 5.99
CA ILE A 100 -9.16 5.86 5.48
C ILE A 100 -9.87 4.78 6.30
N TYR A 101 -9.29 3.59 6.35
CA TYR A 101 -9.96 2.38 6.85
C TYR A 101 -10.17 2.40 8.37
N ALA A 102 -9.18 2.87 9.14
CA ALA A 102 -9.30 3.03 10.60
C ALA A 102 -10.55 3.82 10.99
N ARG A 103 -10.73 4.97 10.33
CA ARG A 103 -11.77 5.95 10.62
C ARG A 103 -13.13 5.47 10.12
N ARG A 104 -13.17 4.92 8.91
CA ARG A 104 -14.42 4.54 8.24
C ARG A 104 -15.02 3.25 8.78
N TYR A 105 -14.18 2.24 9.00
CA TYR A 105 -14.66 0.87 9.24
C TYR A 105 -14.38 0.36 10.65
N TYR A 106 -13.37 0.90 11.33
CA TYR A 106 -12.89 0.32 12.60
C TYR A 106 -13.08 1.21 13.82
N ASN A 107 -13.67 2.41 13.64
CA ASN A 107 -14.08 3.32 14.70
C ASN A 107 -12.94 3.72 15.65
N TYR A 108 -11.75 3.98 15.10
CA TYR A 108 -10.63 4.57 15.84
C TYR A 108 -9.84 5.56 14.97
N GLY A 109 -9.02 6.39 15.63
CA GLY A 109 -8.20 7.37 14.95
C GLY A 109 -9.04 8.51 14.36
N LEU A 110 -10.16 8.82 15.02
CA LEU A 110 -11.09 9.89 14.69
C LEU A 110 -10.58 11.24 15.22
N SER A 111 -11.27 12.31 14.84
CA SER A 111 -10.96 13.65 15.32
C SER A 111 -11.05 13.74 16.85
N GLY A 112 -9.95 14.15 17.49
CA GLY A 112 -9.85 14.26 18.94
C GLY A 112 -9.28 13.03 19.66
N ASP A 113 -9.14 11.90 18.96
CA ASP A 113 -8.44 10.73 19.52
C ASP A 113 -6.96 11.04 19.76
N GLN A 114 -6.37 10.37 20.76
CA GLN A 114 -4.94 10.49 21.06
C GLN A 114 -4.07 10.16 19.83
N PHE A 115 -4.48 9.18 19.04
CA PHE A 115 -3.80 8.71 17.83
C PHE A 115 -4.68 8.91 16.58
N ASP A 116 -5.32 10.07 16.48
CA ASP A 116 -6.03 10.55 15.28
C ASP A 116 -5.20 10.29 14.00
N ARG A 117 -5.77 9.55 13.05
CA ARG A 117 -5.01 9.15 11.84
C ARG A 117 -4.63 10.32 10.95
N GLU A 118 -5.33 11.45 11.00
CA GLU A 118 -4.88 12.66 10.29
C GLU A 118 -3.55 13.19 10.84
N LYS A 119 -3.34 13.09 12.16
CA LYS A 119 -2.08 13.52 12.81
C LYS A 119 -1.00 12.46 12.69
N VAL A 120 -1.37 11.19 12.81
CA VAL A 120 -0.43 10.08 12.68
C VAL A 120 0.12 10.01 11.25
N PHE A 121 -0.69 10.31 10.23
CA PHE A 121 -0.25 10.49 8.85
C PHE A 121 0.95 11.46 8.77
N ASP A 122 0.79 12.66 9.33
CA ASP A 122 1.85 13.69 9.31
C ASP A 122 3.09 13.23 10.09
N GLN A 123 2.90 12.53 11.21
CA GLN A 123 4.00 11.99 12.02
C GLN A 123 4.81 10.94 11.27
N VAL A 124 4.14 10.02 10.57
CA VAL A 124 4.79 8.97 9.76
C VAL A 124 5.64 9.61 8.68
N GLU A 125 5.08 10.54 7.90
CA GLU A 125 5.83 11.19 6.82
C GLU A 125 6.99 12.05 7.34
N ASN A 126 6.80 12.78 8.43
CA ASN A 126 7.89 13.54 9.07
C ASN A 126 9.01 12.61 9.54
N ARG A 127 8.66 11.44 10.08
CA ARG A 127 9.65 10.45 10.53
C ARG A 127 10.40 9.85 9.35
N ILE A 128 9.70 9.50 8.27
CA ILE A 128 10.29 9.02 7.03
C ILE A 128 11.36 9.99 6.50
N LYS A 129 11.06 11.30 6.45
CA LYS A 129 12.01 12.33 5.99
C LYS A 129 13.23 12.52 6.89
N GLN A 130 13.14 12.10 8.15
CA GLN A 130 14.30 12.06 9.05
C GLN A 130 15.17 10.83 8.83
N ILE A 131 14.62 9.77 8.23
CA ILE A 131 15.28 8.49 8.02
C ILE A 131 16.01 8.48 6.68
N THR A 132 15.40 9.04 5.63
CA THR A 132 15.97 9.02 4.28
C THR A 132 15.73 10.32 3.53
N SER A 133 16.69 10.67 2.67
CA SER A 133 16.57 11.72 1.66
C SER A 133 16.23 11.18 0.27
N ASP A 134 16.17 9.86 0.11
CA ASP A 134 15.81 9.23 -1.17
C ASP A 134 14.32 9.49 -1.48
N PRO A 135 13.95 9.57 -2.76
CA PRO A 135 12.56 9.68 -3.15
C PRO A 135 11.77 8.43 -2.71
N ILE A 136 10.55 8.66 -2.22
CA ILE A 136 9.59 7.60 -1.92
C ILE A 136 8.45 7.77 -2.89
N ILE A 137 8.39 6.87 -3.86
CA ILE A 137 7.50 6.99 -4.99
C ILE A 137 6.14 6.43 -4.58
N ILE A 138 5.12 7.30 -4.55
CA ILE A 138 3.75 6.88 -4.37
C ILE A 138 3.17 6.52 -5.73
N VAL A 139 2.78 5.27 -5.93
CA VAL A 139 2.02 4.85 -7.10
C VAL A 139 0.54 4.86 -6.72
N HIS A 140 -0.14 5.94 -7.08
CA HIS A 140 -1.58 6.08 -6.87
C HIS A 140 -2.34 5.34 -7.99
N MET A 141 -2.87 4.17 -7.64
CA MET A 141 -3.69 3.34 -8.51
C MET A 141 -5.16 3.74 -8.38
N THR A 142 -5.79 3.98 -9.51
CA THR A 142 -7.21 4.36 -9.61
C THR A 142 -7.92 3.45 -10.60
N ALA A 143 -9.25 3.36 -10.50
CA ALA A 143 -10.10 2.81 -11.55
C ALA A 143 -11.48 3.48 -11.48
N SER A 144 -12.25 3.41 -12.56
CA SER A 144 -13.62 3.90 -12.56
C SER A 144 -14.49 3.12 -11.55
N PRO A 145 -15.49 3.75 -10.90
CA PRO A 145 -16.37 3.08 -9.96
C PRO A 145 -17.01 1.80 -10.53
N THR A 146 -17.48 1.87 -11.77
CA THR A 146 -18.07 0.72 -12.48
C THR A 146 -17.11 -0.46 -12.66
N VAL A 147 -15.81 -0.19 -12.81
CA VAL A 147 -14.80 -1.26 -12.91
C VAL A 147 -14.54 -1.86 -11.53
N ILE A 148 -14.49 -1.05 -10.47
CA ILE A 148 -14.36 -1.56 -9.09
C ILE A 148 -15.58 -2.42 -8.72
N GLU A 149 -16.80 -1.94 -8.98
CA GLU A 149 -18.04 -2.70 -8.74
C GLU A 149 -18.01 -4.07 -9.45
N LYS A 150 -17.64 -4.08 -10.74
CA LYS A 150 -17.50 -5.31 -11.51
C LYS A 150 -16.47 -6.26 -10.89
N ARG A 151 -15.31 -5.74 -10.47
CA ARG A 151 -14.27 -6.58 -9.84
C ARG A 151 -14.71 -7.13 -8.49
N MET A 152 -15.47 -6.36 -7.71
CA MET A 152 -16.09 -6.85 -6.47
C MET A 152 -17.04 -8.01 -6.73
N GLU A 153 -17.84 -7.94 -7.80
CA GLU A 153 -18.72 -9.04 -8.22
C GLU A 153 -17.93 -10.25 -8.72
N ASP A 154 -16.97 -10.04 -9.62
CA ASP A 154 -16.17 -11.12 -10.22
C ASP A 154 -15.34 -11.87 -9.16
N LEU A 155 -14.96 -11.20 -8.06
CA LEU A 155 -14.13 -11.75 -6.97
C LEU A 155 -14.94 -12.09 -5.71
N SER A 156 -16.28 -12.05 -5.75
CA SER A 156 -17.11 -12.20 -4.54
C SER A 156 -16.98 -13.57 -3.87
N SER A 157 -16.53 -14.60 -4.60
CA SER A 157 -16.33 -15.96 -4.08
C SER A 157 -14.89 -16.25 -3.67
N ASP A 158 -13.97 -15.31 -3.85
CA ASP A 158 -12.56 -15.49 -3.50
C ASP A 158 -12.36 -15.28 -1.99
N PRO A 159 -11.81 -16.27 -1.25
CA PRO A 159 -11.54 -16.13 0.18
C PRO A 159 -10.67 -14.94 0.56
N ALA A 160 -9.76 -14.49 -0.32
CA ALA A 160 -8.91 -13.32 -0.08
C ALA A 160 -9.71 -12.02 0.05
N HIS A 161 -10.98 -12.02 -0.38
CA HIS A 161 -11.89 -10.88 -0.31
C HIS A 161 -13.00 -11.05 0.72
N SER A 162 -13.00 -12.15 1.48
CA SER A 162 -14.07 -12.50 2.44
C SER A 162 -14.26 -11.51 3.58
N ASN A 163 -13.19 -10.80 3.96
CA ASN A 163 -13.15 -9.87 5.10
C ASN A 163 -12.99 -8.40 4.69
N SER A 164 -13.26 -8.07 3.42
CA SER A 164 -13.29 -6.67 2.97
C SER A 164 -14.45 -5.91 3.66
N PRO A 165 -14.18 -4.78 4.34
CA PRO A 165 -15.25 -3.94 4.86
C PRO A 165 -15.87 -3.02 3.80
N LEU A 166 -15.25 -2.93 2.62
CA LEU A 166 -15.67 -2.04 1.54
C LEU A 166 -16.96 -2.54 0.89
N THR A 167 -17.96 -1.66 0.78
CA THR A 167 -19.18 -1.94 0.02
C THR A 167 -19.23 -1.14 -1.29
N GLN A 168 -20.06 -1.56 -2.25
CA GLN A 168 -20.22 -0.82 -3.51
C GLN A 168 -20.64 0.65 -3.27
N ALA A 169 -21.45 0.90 -2.24
CA ALA A 169 -21.90 2.25 -1.89
C ALA A 169 -20.76 3.16 -1.40
N ASP A 170 -19.67 2.58 -0.88
CA ASP A 170 -18.53 3.32 -0.35
C ASP A 170 -17.56 3.77 -1.45
N ILE A 171 -17.59 3.16 -2.64
CA ILE A 171 -16.59 3.34 -3.70
C ILE A 171 -16.32 4.83 -4.02
N PRO A 172 -17.35 5.69 -4.26
CA PRO A 172 -17.08 7.07 -4.64
C PRO A 172 -16.34 7.86 -3.55
N GLU A 173 -16.70 7.63 -2.28
CA GLU A 173 -16.10 8.34 -1.15
C GLU A 173 -14.70 7.83 -0.86
N VAL A 174 -14.49 6.51 -0.87
CA VAL A 174 -13.16 5.92 -0.62
C VAL A 174 -12.17 6.32 -1.72
N LEU A 175 -12.58 6.32 -3.00
CA LEU A 175 -11.75 6.85 -4.09
C LEU A 175 -11.36 8.32 -3.85
N SER A 176 -12.31 9.15 -3.43
CA SER A 176 -12.04 10.56 -3.10
C SER A 176 -11.07 10.72 -1.93
N GLU A 177 -11.15 9.85 -0.92
CA GLU A 177 -10.25 9.90 0.23
C GLU A 177 -8.81 9.46 -0.12
N TYR A 178 -8.63 8.48 -1.00
CA TYR A 178 -7.30 8.17 -1.54
C TYR A 178 -6.72 9.35 -2.31
N GLU A 179 -7.50 10.01 -3.18
CA GLU A 179 -7.04 11.22 -3.88
C GLU A 179 -6.61 12.30 -2.88
N ARG A 180 -7.48 12.61 -1.90
CA ARG A 180 -7.21 13.65 -0.89
C ARG A 180 -5.94 13.35 -0.10
N LEU A 181 -5.72 12.11 0.32
CA LEU A 181 -4.56 11.73 1.13
C LEU A 181 -3.27 11.65 0.31
N VAL A 182 -3.34 11.23 -0.95
CA VAL A 182 -2.21 11.29 -1.87
C VAL A 182 -1.83 12.75 -2.16
N GLU A 183 -2.80 13.64 -2.37
CA GLU A 183 -2.56 15.08 -2.54
C GLU A 183 -2.04 15.75 -1.27
N LYS A 184 -2.50 15.30 -0.09
CA LYS A 184 -2.00 15.75 1.22
C LYS A 184 -0.54 15.33 1.44
N SER A 185 -0.12 14.21 0.84
CA SER A 185 1.19 13.62 1.09
C SER A 185 2.31 14.61 0.79
N THR A 186 3.25 14.67 1.72
CA THR A 186 4.41 15.54 1.68
C THR A 186 5.69 14.79 1.36
N ILE A 187 5.59 13.47 1.16
CA ILE A 187 6.59 12.62 0.50
C ILE A 187 6.20 12.44 -0.97
N GLY A 188 7.10 11.90 -1.77
CA GLY A 188 6.88 11.76 -3.20
C GLY A 188 8.18 11.47 -3.92
N PRO A 189 8.14 11.35 -5.26
CA PRO A 189 7.09 11.82 -6.20
C PRO A 189 5.85 10.91 -6.30
N VAL A 190 4.80 11.38 -6.99
CA VAL A 190 3.56 10.61 -7.24
C VAL A 190 3.48 10.17 -8.71
N ILE A 191 3.19 8.90 -8.94
CA ILE A 191 2.82 8.32 -10.23
C ILE A 191 1.35 7.90 -10.15
N LYS A 192 0.48 8.59 -10.90
CA LYS A 192 -0.94 8.23 -10.99
C LYS A 192 -1.20 7.30 -12.17
N VAL A 193 -1.84 6.16 -11.94
CA VAL A 193 -2.17 5.17 -12.97
C VAL A 193 -3.65 4.76 -12.85
N ASP A 194 -4.33 4.70 -14.00
CA ASP A 194 -5.71 4.22 -14.10
C ASP A 194 -5.69 2.78 -14.62
N THR A 195 -6.18 1.85 -13.82
CA THR A 195 -6.19 0.41 -14.13
C THR A 195 -7.50 -0.04 -14.76
N SER A 196 -8.40 0.87 -15.16
CA SER A 196 -9.72 0.51 -15.68
C SER A 196 -9.68 -0.34 -16.95
N ASN A 197 -8.72 -0.05 -17.84
CA ASN A 197 -8.69 -0.61 -19.20
C ASN A 197 -7.41 -1.41 -19.51
N GLU A 198 -6.41 -1.33 -18.64
CA GLU A 198 -5.12 -2.00 -18.81
C GLU A 198 -5.16 -3.36 -18.10
N ASN A 199 -4.59 -4.39 -18.76
CA ASN A 199 -4.32 -5.65 -18.07
C ASN A 199 -3.08 -5.50 -17.15
N PRO A 200 -2.84 -6.43 -16.21
CA PRO A 200 -1.77 -6.29 -15.23
C PRO A 200 -0.37 -6.03 -15.82
N ASN A 201 -0.01 -6.68 -16.93
CA ASN A 201 1.30 -6.47 -17.57
C ASN A 201 1.41 -5.12 -18.28
N GLN A 202 0.30 -4.61 -18.83
CA GLN A 202 0.25 -3.26 -19.38
C GLN A 202 0.44 -2.21 -18.29
N THR A 203 -0.25 -2.37 -17.16
CA THR A 203 -0.09 -1.51 -15.97
C THR A 203 1.35 -1.56 -15.45
N LEU A 204 1.95 -2.75 -15.32
CA LEU A 204 3.35 -2.92 -14.92
C LEU A 204 4.28 -2.15 -15.83
N ASN A 205 4.21 -2.37 -17.15
CA ASN A 205 5.08 -1.71 -18.13
C ASN A 205 4.97 -0.18 -18.05
N ARG A 206 3.76 0.33 -17.86
CA ARG A 206 3.53 1.77 -17.71
C ARG A 206 4.15 2.30 -16.42
N VAL A 207 3.93 1.63 -15.29
CA VAL A 207 4.47 2.02 -13.99
C VAL A 207 6.00 1.98 -14.01
N THR A 208 6.60 0.89 -14.48
CA THR A 208 8.07 0.73 -14.52
C THR A 208 8.73 1.76 -15.42
N SER A 209 8.14 2.07 -16.58
CA SER A 209 8.63 3.15 -17.46
C SER A 209 8.60 4.52 -16.76
N LEU A 210 7.56 4.80 -15.97
CA LEU A 210 7.44 6.06 -15.23
C LEU A 210 8.37 6.13 -14.02
N LEU A 211 8.74 4.98 -13.43
CA LEU A 211 9.68 4.90 -12.31
C LEU A 211 11.12 5.25 -12.71
N GLU A 212 11.53 5.02 -13.96
CA GLU A 212 12.93 5.18 -14.42
C GLU A 212 13.52 6.57 -14.16
N GLN A 213 12.69 7.61 -14.24
CA GLN A 213 13.12 8.99 -14.00
C GLN A 213 13.48 9.27 -12.53
N TYR A 214 13.03 8.40 -11.61
CA TYR A 214 13.20 8.55 -10.16
C TYR A 214 14.22 7.58 -9.57
N PHE A 215 14.84 6.72 -10.38
CA PHE A 215 15.91 5.84 -9.92
C PHE A 215 17.08 6.65 -9.37
N THR A 216 17.51 6.28 -8.15
CA THR A 216 18.71 6.81 -7.50
C THR A 216 19.97 6.34 -8.24
N GLU A 217 21.14 6.87 -7.86
CA GLU A 217 22.41 6.36 -8.38
C GLU A 217 22.62 4.88 -8.03
N SER A 218 22.35 4.48 -6.78
CA SER A 218 22.38 3.06 -6.38
C SER A 218 21.45 2.18 -7.24
N ASP A 219 20.23 2.64 -7.52
CA ASP A 219 19.31 1.88 -8.38
C ASP A 219 19.89 1.68 -9.79
N ARG A 220 20.50 2.72 -10.37
CA ARG A 220 21.11 2.67 -11.71
C ARG A 220 22.35 1.77 -11.72
N ASP A 221 23.20 1.87 -10.70
CA ASP A 221 24.41 1.06 -10.58
C ASP A 221 24.07 -0.44 -10.48
N ARG A 222 23.04 -0.79 -9.70
CA ARG A 222 22.56 -2.18 -9.59
C ARG A 222 22.03 -2.73 -10.91
N ILE A 223 21.22 -1.94 -11.64
CA ILE A 223 20.73 -2.31 -12.98
C ILE A 223 21.90 -2.53 -13.94
N SER A 224 22.87 -1.61 -13.95
CA SER A 224 24.05 -1.69 -14.80
C SER A 224 24.91 -2.89 -14.47
N ALA A 225 25.12 -3.21 -13.19
CA ALA A 225 25.92 -4.35 -12.75
C ALA A 225 25.29 -5.69 -13.14
N PHE A 226 23.95 -5.82 -13.11
CA PHE A 226 23.27 -7.06 -13.47
C PHE A 226 23.16 -7.31 -14.99
N LYS A 227 23.16 -6.23 -15.80
CA LYS A 227 23.10 -6.33 -17.26
C LYS A 227 24.43 -6.75 -17.93
N VAL A 228 25.52 -6.84 -17.16
CA VAL A 228 26.86 -7.28 -17.62
C VAL A 228 27.02 -8.78 -17.37
#